data_AF-A0A4Z0QTX9-F1
#
_entry.id   AF-A0A4Z0QTX9-F1
#
_cell.length_a   1.000
_cell.length_b   1.000
_cell.length_c   1.000
_cell.angle_alpha   90.00
_cell.angle_beta   90.00
_cell.angle_gamma   90.00
#
_symmetry.space_group_name_H-M   'P 1'
#
loop_
_entity.id
_entity.type
_entity.pdbx_description
1 polymer ?
#
loop_
_entity_poly.entity_id
_entity_poly.type
_entity_poly.pdbx_seq_one_letter_code
_entity_poly.pdbx_strand_id
1 'polypeptide(L)'
;MANLKWGLIGILVLVFWLGLQNPANASPLALETSRISGERQIDTAIEVSKTGWQHANTVLLANCDHFPDALVAAPLSHQLDAPILLTPAGGVDAKVMEEIKRLGAQQVILLGGEVALSPKVEADIQNAGLGKPERIAGYDQYETAQKVAERVGTKGQVILANGEQFPDALAISAYAGVTETPILLTNAKKMPASTQQELNSLQQKGDLDTIVVGGEAVVSSTILSGLNSVQRIAGNDRYETAAAVYEFAMDALPAQTTYLVTGENFPDALAAGGLAAKQQAQIVMAQTSTLPGSTYSVLSRPTESPMNVVIVGGLAVITDQVKAMIQGDVQPSYLLAGVTVVVDPGHGGPDTGAIGAKGTYEKNNTLAVGLDLAGLLRSAGARVVLTRSTDISPVTGTYSELSDLQARTKIANDLKADLYISLHNDSFSNPEASGTTTYYSSASPVTTQSKNLADSIQSELVKVISLPSRGTKDAAFYVIKNTKMPAVLVEIGFISNPTEETLLGSPDFQQKAALGIYRGVLKYKGY
;
A
#
# COMPACT_ATOMS: atom_id res chain seq x y z
N MET A 1 74.58 -44.38 19.77
CA MET A 1 74.51 -44.07 18.32
C MET A 1 73.19 -44.64 17.82
N ALA A 2 72.26 -43.91 17.21
CA ALA A 2 72.19 -42.47 16.90
C ALA A 2 70.71 -41.99 16.86
N ASN A 3 70.51 -40.67 16.98
CA ASN A 3 69.48 -39.77 16.39
C ASN A 3 68.25 -40.39 15.66
N LEU A 4 67.02 -39.82 15.67
CA LEU A 4 66.60 -38.42 15.90
C LEU A 4 65.09 -38.29 16.27
N LYS A 5 64.69 -37.06 16.66
CA LYS A 5 63.33 -36.46 16.83
C LYS A 5 62.36 -36.79 15.66
N TRP A 6 61.02 -36.65 15.73
CA TRP A 6 60.10 -35.72 16.43
C TRP A 6 58.86 -36.50 17.00
N GLY A 7 57.73 -35.94 17.51
CA GLY A 7 57.18 -34.57 17.53
C GLY A 7 55.94 -34.40 18.46
N LEU A 8 54.98 -33.53 18.09
CA LEU A 8 53.74 -33.24 18.84
C LEU A 8 52.52 -34.04 18.33
N ILE A 9 51.53 -34.27 19.21
CA ILE A 9 50.13 -33.80 19.03
C ILE A 9 49.60 -33.39 20.41
N GLY A 10 49.25 -32.13 20.58
CA GLY A 10 48.38 -31.67 21.67
C GLY A 10 46.94 -31.70 21.20
N ILE A 11 46.03 -32.26 21.99
CA ILE A 11 44.60 -32.31 21.66
C ILE A 11 44.01 -30.91 21.85
N LEU A 12 43.83 -30.20 20.74
CA LEU A 12 43.27 -28.87 20.71
C LEU A 12 41.75 -28.98 20.55
N VAL A 13 41.02 -28.93 21.67
CA VAL A 13 39.55 -28.92 21.68
C VAL A 13 39.07 -27.55 21.19
N LEU A 14 38.95 -27.42 19.87
CA LEU A 14 38.30 -26.29 19.22
C LEU A 14 36.79 -26.40 19.46
N VAL A 15 36.31 -25.72 20.51
CA VAL A 15 34.89 -25.41 20.65
C VAL A 15 34.53 -24.48 19.50
N PHE A 16 33.96 -25.04 18.43
CA PHE A 16 33.33 -24.26 17.37
C PHE A 16 32.07 -23.60 17.92
N TRP A 17 32.25 -22.40 18.47
CA TRP A 17 31.16 -21.43 18.56
C TRP A 17 30.80 -21.01 17.14
N LEU A 18 29.95 -21.82 16.49
CA LEU A 18 29.12 -21.34 15.40
C LEU A 18 28.17 -20.31 16.01
N GLY A 19 28.66 -19.08 16.11
CA GLY A 19 27.80 -17.92 16.26
C GLY A 19 26.85 -17.94 15.07
N LEU A 20 25.60 -18.34 15.33
CA LEU A 20 24.49 -18.00 14.45
C LEU A 20 24.61 -16.50 14.20
N GLN A 21 24.93 -16.14 12.96
CA GLN A 21 24.93 -14.74 12.58
C GLN A 21 23.51 -14.25 12.85
N ASN A 22 23.40 -13.29 13.77
CA ASN A 22 22.14 -12.67 14.11
C ASN A 22 21.43 -12.32 12.79
N PRO A 23 20.13 -12.64 12.63
CA PRO A 23 19.41 -12.23 11.43
C PRO A 23 19.65 -10.74 11.21
N ALA A 24 19.76 -10.33 9.96
CA ALA A 24 19.93 -8.92 9.63
C ALA A 24 18.67 -8.19 10.12
N ASN A 25 18.74 -7.64 11.33
CA ASN A 25 17.71 -6.78 11.86
C ASN A 25 17.50 -5.65 10.86
N ALA A 26 16.25 -5.25 10.69
CA ALA A 26 15.92 -4.03 9.99
C ALA A 26 16.85 -2.89 10.43
N SER A 27 17.35 -2.08 9.49
CA SER A 27 17.98 -0.82 9.86
C SER A 27 16.97 -0.02 10.67
N PRO A 28 17.27 0.36 11.93
CA PRO A 28 16.31 1.06 12.77
C PRO A 28 15.76 2.30 12.07
N LEU A 29 14.42 2.46 12.09
CA LEU A 29 13.77 3.62 11.48
C LEU A 29 14.32 4.94 12.04
N ALA A 30 14.55 5.00 13.36
CA ALA A 30 15.19 6.13 14.04
C ALA A 30 14.56 7.49 13.69
N LEU A 31 13.23 7.51 13.53
CA LEU A 31 12.48 8.70 13.14
C LEU A 31 12.02 9.48 14.38
N GLU A 32 12.04 10.81 14.26
CA GLU A 32 11.42 11.68 15.25
C GLU A 32 9.93 11.34 15.37
N THR A 33 9.46 11.11 16.60
CA THR A 33 8.12 10.56 16.82
C THR A 33 7.37 11.29 17.93
N SER A 34 6.21 11.84 17.58
CA SER A 34 5.29 12.52 18.50
C SER A 34 3.92 11.84 18.50
N ARG A 35 3.01 12.26 19.39
CA ARG A 35 1.65 11.70 19.50
C ARG A 35 0.61 12.81 19.69
N ILE A 36 -0.49 12.72 18.97
CA ILE A 36 -1.73 13.49 19.18
C ILE A 36 -2.78 12.50 19.70
N SER A 37 -3.26 12.67 20.92
CA SER A 37 -4.19 11.73 21.54
C SER A 37 -4.93 12.34 22.72
N GLY A 38 -6.20 11.99 22.88
CA GLY A 38 -6.96 12.18 24.12
C GLY A 38 -7.37 10.86 24.75
N GLU A 39 -8.22 10.92 25.78
CA GLU A 39 -8.72 9.73 26.49
C GLU A 39 -9.79 8.95 25.70
N ARG A 40 -10.53 9.64 24.83
CA ARG A 40 -11.58 9.10 23.93
C ARG A 40 -11.34 9.61 22.51
N GLN A 41 -12.00 9.03 21.50
CA GLN A 41 -11.92 9.52 20.12
C GLN A 41 -12.32 11.00 19.97
N ILE A 42 -13.27 11.46 20.80
CA ILE A 42 -13.70 12.86 20.89
C ILE A 42 -12.55 13.76 21.30
N ASP A 43 -11.82 13.36 22.35
CA ASP A 43 -10.70 14.12 22.88
C ASP A 43 -9.51 14.10 21.91
N THR A 44 -9.25 12.97 21.24
CA THR A 44 -8.25 12.89 20.15
C THR A 44 -8.59 13.85 19.00
N ALA A 45 -9.85 13.92 18.55
CA ALA A 45 -10.27 14.86 17.50
C ALA A 45 -10.10 16.34 17.92
N ILE A 46 -10.30 16.65 19.20
CA ILE A 46 -10.03 17.99 19.75
C ILE A 46 -8.53 18.32 19.74
N GLU A 47 -7.65 17.39 20.11
CA GLU A 47 -6.19 17.64 20.04
C GLU A 47 -5.68 17.72 18.58
N VAL A 48 -6.28 16.96 17.65
CA VAL A 48 -6.05 17.13 16.20
C VAL A 48 -6.46 18.53 15.74
N SER A 49 -7.63 19.02 16.17
CA SER A 49 -8.11 20.38 15.89
C SER A 49 -7.16 21.46 16.42
N LYS A 50 -6.73 21.37 17.69
CA LYS A 50 -5.74 22.29 18.28
C LYS A 50 -4.40 22.29 17.56
N THR A 51 -3.98 21.14 17.02
CA THR A 51 -2.73 21.01 16.25
C THR A 51 -2.81 21.72 14.89
N GLY A 52 -3.92 21.57 14.16
CA GLY A 52 -4.07 22.16 12.83
C GLY A 52 -4.59 23.60 12.80
N TRP A 53 -5.43 24.00 13.76
CA TRP A 53 -6.24 25.20 13.68
C TRP A 53 -6.17 26.04 14.95
N GLN A 54 -5.55 27.22 14.85
CA GLN A 54 -5.68 28.26 15.89
C GLN A 54 -7.05 28.94 15.84
N HIS A 55 -7.60 29.10 14.63
CA HIS A 55 -8.95 29.61 14.34
C HIS A 55 -9.52 28.81 13.16
N ALA A 56 -10.83 28.59 13.13
CA ALA A 56 -11.55 28.09 11.96
C ALA A 56 -12.95 28.72 11.92
N ASN A 57 -13.35 29.29 10.78
CA ASN A 57 -14.70 29.87 10.63
C ASN A 57 -15.79 28.79 10.68
N THR A 58 -15.46 27.60 10.17
CA THR A 58 -16.37 26.48 10.00
C THR A 58 -15.82 25.25 10.71
N VAL A 59 -16.69 24.43 11.29
CA VAL A 59 -16.36 23.13 11.86
C VAL A 59 -17.21 22.05 11.17
N LEU A 60 -16.59 20.94 10.78
CA LEU A 60 -17.30 19.74 10.38
C LEU A 60 -17.52 18.88 11.63
N LEU A 61 -18.76 18.48 11.89
CA LEU A 61 -19.13 17.69 13.06
C LEU A 61 -19.75 16.37 12.62
N ALA A 62 -19.16 15.26 13.05
CA ALA A 62 -19.61 13.90 12.75
C ALA A 62 -19.88 13.10 14.04
N ASN A 63 -20.59 11.98 13.89
CA ASN A 63 -20.88 11.06 14.99
C ASN A 63 -19.61 10.28 15.41
N CYS A 64 -19.34 10.14 16.70
CA CYS A 64 -18.19 9.38 17.23
C CYS A 64 -18.41 7.86 17.37
N ASP A 65 -19.68 7.42 17.40
CA ASP A 65 -20.11 6.05 17.66
C ASP A 65 -20.36 5.26 16.36
N HIS A 66 -20.87 5.93 15.33
CA HIS A 66 -21.07 5.38 13.99
C HIS A 66 -20.75 6.44 12.93
N PHE A 67 -19.64 6.27 12.23
CA PHE A 67 -18.93 7.37 11.55
C PHE A 67 -18.69 7.22 10.03
N PRO A 68 -19.51 6.48 9.25
CA PRO A 68 -19.22 6.33 7.81
C PRO A 68 -19.31 7.68 7.07
N ASP A 69 -20.15 8.61 7.54
CA ASP A 69 -20.28 9.97 7.01
C ASP A 69 -19.00 10.82 7.18
N ALA A 70 -18.11 10.49 8.12
CA ALA A 70 -16.86 11.22 8.37
C ALA A 70 -15.74 10.86 7.38
N LEU A 71 -15.82 9.70 6.73
CA LEU A 71 -14.74 9.16 5.89
C LEU A 71 -14.52 9.98 4.61
N VAL A 72 -15.59 10.59 4.12
CA VAL A 72 -15.62 11.43 2.92
C VAL A 72 -15.34 12.91 3.24
N ALA A 73 -15.09 13.25 4.51
CA ALA A 73 -15.03 14.64 4.97
C ALA A 73 -13.71 15.35 4.65
N ALA A 74 -12.60 14.64 4.42
CA ALA A 74 -11.28 15.26 4.26
C ALA A 74 -11.17 16.25 3.06
N PRO A 75 -11.73 15.97 1.87
CA PRO A 75 -11.86 16.97 0.79
C PRO A 75 -12.59 18.25 1.21
N LEU A 76 -13.72 18.12 1.92
CA LEU A 76 -14.51 19.27 2.37
C LEU A 76 -13.83 20.03 3.52
N SER A 77 -13.15 19.30 4.41
CA SER A 77 -12.33 19.83 5.52
C SER A 77 -11.20 20.69 4.99
N HIS A 78 -10.47 20.21 3.97
CA HIS A 78 -9.42 20.96 3.29
C HIS A 78 -9.98 22.19 2.55
N GLN A 79 -11.04 22.02 1.74
CA GLN A 79 -11.66 23.12 0.97
C GLN A 79 -12.18 24.28 1.84
N LEU A 80 -12.68 23.99 3.05
CA LEU A 80 -13.22 24.98 3.98
C LEU A 80 -12.22 25.48 5.03
N ASP A 81 -10.99 24.95 5.03
CA ASP A 81 -10.02 25.04 6.12
C ASP A 81 -10.66 24.80 7.52
N ALA A 82 -11.39 23.68 7.63
CA ALA A 82 -12.25 23.36 8.77
C ALA A 82 -11.83 22.04 9.44
N PRO A 83 -11.64 22.00 10.78
CA PRO A 83 -11.38 20.75 11.49
C PRO A 83 -12.60 19.82 11.47
N ILE A 84 -12.34 18.52 11.55
CA ILE A 84 -13.35 17.48 11.77
C ILE A 84 -13.38 17.16 13.27
N LEU A 85 -14.49 17.48 13.94
CA LEU A 85 -14.75 17.10 15.32
C LEU A 85 -15.76 15.96 15.39
N LEU A 86 -15.72 15.21 16.49
CA LEU A 86 -16.57 14.04 16.74
C LEU A 86 -17.43 14.24 17.98
N THR A 87 -18.70 13.82 17.95
CA THR A 87 -19.61 13.90 19.11
C THR A 87 -20.59 12.71 19.15
N PRO A 88 -21.15 12.34 20.31
CA PRO A 88 -22.16 11.27 20.38
C PRO A 88 -23.45 11.66 19.64
N ALA A 89 -24.19 10.67 19.14
CA ALA A 89 -25.45 10.92 18.40
C ALA A 89 -26.50 11.73 19.20
N GLY A 90 -26.48 11.63 20.53
CA GLY A 90 -27.46 12.22 21.46
C GLY A 90 -27.22 13.68 21.86
N GLY A 91 -26.18 14.36 21.37
CA GLY A 91 -25.90 15.77 21.70
C GLY A 91 -24.44 16.16 21.52
N VAL A 92 -24.14 17.45 21.68
CA VAL A 92 -22.74 17.93 21.60
C VAL A 92 -22.02 17.70 22.94
N ASP A 93 -20.90 16.97 22.91
CA ASP A 93 -20.01 16.83 24.08
C ASP A 93 -19.50 18.21 24.52
N ALA A 94 -19.47 18.45 25.84
CA ALA A 94 -19.12 19.76 26.39
C ALA A 94 -17.74 20.25 25.91
N LYS A 95 -16.73 19.35 25.82
CA LYS A 95 -15.39 19.71 25.34
C LYS A 95 -15.37 20.05 23.85
N VAL A 96 -16.25 19.42 23.05
CA VAL A 96 -16.42 19.75 21.62
C VAL A 96 -17.02 21.14 21.48
N MET A 97 -18.00 21.48 22.32
CA MET A 97 -18.58 22.83 22.33
C MET A 97 -17.57 23.90 22.78
N GLU A 98 -16.69 23.58 23.72
CA GLU A 98 -15.56 24.43 24.11
C GLU A 98 -14.56 24.61 22.95
N GLU A 99 -14.24 23.55 22.21
CA GLU A 99 -13.33 23.60 21.06
C GLU A 99 -13.92 24.42 19.89
N ILE A 100 -15.21 24.24 19.57
CA ILE A 100 -15.93 25.07 18.58
C ILE A 100 -15.83 26.56 18.95
N LYS A 101 -15.99 26.90 20.24
CA LYS A 101 -15.83 28.27 20.74
C LYS A 101 -14.38 28.76 20.69
N ARG A 102 -13.40 27.92 21.04
CA ARG A 102 -11.96 28.22 20.97
C ARG A 102 -11.53 28.58 19.54
N LEU A 103 -12.06 27.85 18.56
CA LEU A 103 -11.80 28.10 17.13
C LEU A 103 -12.41 29.41 16.61
N GLY A 104 -13.34 30.03 17.35
CA GLY A 104 -14.09 31.20 16.89
C GLY A 104 -15.14 30.89 15.82
N ALA A 105 -15.51 29.61 15.66
CA ALA A 105 -16.35 29.16 14.56
C ALA A 105 -17.73 29.82 14.57
N GLN A 106 -18.18 30.23 13.39
CA GLN A 106 -19.49 30.85 13.14
C GLN A 106 -20.48 29.87 12.49
N GLN A 107 -19.96 28.85 11.80
CA GLN A 107 -20.73 27.82 11.11
C GLN A 107 -20.34 26.42 11.60
N VAL A 108 -21.34 25.57 11.81
CA VAL A 108 -21.15 24.14 12.03
C VAL A 108 -21.88 23.40 10.92
N ILE A 109 -21.20 22.44 10.29
CA ILE A 109 -21.76 21.55 9.29
C ILE A 109 -21.85 20.16 9.90
N LEU A 110 -23.07 19.63 10.04
CA LEU A 110 -23.33 18.27 10.49
C LEU A 110 -23.19 17.31 9.32
N LEU A 111 -22.37 16.28 9.48
CA LEU A 111 -22.23 15.18 8.54
C LEU A 111 -23.05 13.99 9.02
N GLY A 112 -24.05 13.60 8.24
CA GLY A 112 -24.97 12.50 8.55
C GLY A 112 -26.37 12.94 8.98
N GLY A 113 -27.32 12.01 8.85
CA GLY A 113 -28.75 12.23 9.15
C GLY A 113 -29.07 12.32 10.65
N GLU A 114 -30.36 12.46 10.98
CA GLU A 114 -30.81 12.57 12.38
C GLU A 114 -30.54 11.31 13.23
N VAL A 115 -30.35 10.14 12.60
CA VAL A 115 -29.90 8.92 13.28
C VAL A 115 -28.43 9.01 13.69
N ALA A 116 -27.59 9.63 12.87
CA ALA A 116 -26.18 9.84 13.18
C ALA A 116 -25.99 11.01 14.16
N LEU A 117 -26.69 12.13 13.96
CA LEU A 117 -26.60 13.33 14.78
C LEU A 117 -28.01 13.85 15.03
N SER A 118 -28.60 13.52 16.19
CA SER A 118 -30.00 13.80 16.51
C SER A 118 -30.36 15.29 16.50
N PRO A 119 -31.64 15.67 16.45
CA PRO A 119 -32.08 17.06 16.58
C PRO A 119 -31.58 17.75 17.86
N LYS A 120 -31.20 16.99 18.89
CA LYS A 120 -30.54 17.55 20.09
C LYS A 120 -29.15 18.12 19.78
N VAL A 121 -28.39 17.56 18.83
CA VAL A 121 -27.11 18.13 18.37
C VAL A 121 -27.33 19.53 17.77
N GLU A 122 -28.36 19.71 16.93
CA GLU A 122 -28.72 21.03 16.39
C GLU A 122 -29.13 22.00 17.51
N ALA A 123 -29.99 21.55 18.43
CA ALA A 123 -30.44 22.37 19.55
C ALA A 123 -29.28 22.79 20.47
N ASP A 124 -28.32 21.91 20.76
CA ASP A 124 -27.16 22.21 21.59
C ASP A 124 -26.26 23.30 20.94
N ILE A 125 -26.07 23.25 19.62
CA ILE A 125 -25.33 24.27 18.84
C ILE A 125 -26.04 25.62 18.91
N GLN A 126 -27.35 25.65 18.65
CA GLN A 126 -28.14 26.89 18.69
C GLN A 126 -28.23 27.49 20.09
N ASN A 127 -28.41 26.65 21.12
CA ASN A 127 -28.43 27.06 22.53
C ASN A 127 -27.07 27.60 23.00
N ALA A 128 -25.97 27.21 22.35
CA ALA A 128 -24.64 27.77 22.60
C ALA A 128 -24.40 29.16 21.97
N GLY A 129 -25.40 29.71 21.24
CA GLY A 129 -25.35 31.02 20.61
C GLY A 129 -24.87 31.04 19.16
N LEU A 130 -24.69 29.85 18.55
CA LEU A 130 -24.30 29.72 17.15
C LEU A 130 -25.52 29.78 16.22
N GLY A 131 -25.28 30.00 14.93
CA GLY A 131 -26.33 29.92 13.90
C GLY A 131 -26.95 28.53 13.80
N LYS A 132 -28.08 28.40 13.08
CA LYS A 132 -28.60 27.06 12.74
C LYS A 132 -27.52 26.32 11.94
N PRO A 133 -27.08 25.12 12.36
CA PRO A 133 -26.09 24.37 11.61
C PRO A 133 -26.62 23.94 10.24
N GLU A 134 -25.71 23.86 9.27
CA GLU A 134 -25.95 23.19 8.00
C GLU A 134 -25.90 21.68 8.22
N ARG A 135 -26.66 20.89 7.45
CA ARG A 135 -26.61 19.42 7.53
C ARG A 135 -26.46 18.84 6.13
N ILE A 136 -25.39 18.07 5.93
CA ILE A 136 -25.12 17.29 4.72
C ILE A 136 -25.40 15.83 5.07
N ALA A 137 -26.50 15.29 4.55
CA ALA A 137 -27.01 13.98 4.94
C ALA A 137 -27.81 13.31 3.82
N GLY A 138 -27.56 12.02 3.59
CA GLY A 138 -28.39 11.14 2.78
C GLY A 138 -29.36 10.29 3.61
N TYR A 139 -30.08 9.38 2.94
CA TYR A 139 -30.80 8.27 3.57
C TYR A 139 -29.83 7.27 4.23
N ASP A 140 -28.68 7.05 3.59
CA ASP A 140 -27.58 6.18 4.03
C ASP A 140 -26.22 6.87 3.80
N GLN A 141 -25.13 6.19 4.18
CA GLN A 141 -23.77 6.73 4.02
C GLN A 141 -23.37 6.96 2.55
N TYR A 142 -24.01 6.27 1.61
CA TYR A 142 -23.71 6.38 0.18
C TYR A 142 -24.34 7.64 -0.41
N GLU A 143 -25.57 7.97 -0.01
CA GLU A 143 -26.18 9.26 -0.35
C GLU A 143 -25.57 10.44 0.44
N THR A 144 -25.10 10.25 1.68
CA THR A 144 -24.27 11.30 2.34
C THR A 144 -22.97 11.53 1.57
N ALA A 145 -22.28 10.47 1.14
CA ALA A 145 -21.07 10.56 0.33
C ALA A 145 -21.31 11.30 -1.00
N GLN A 146 -22.41 11.01 -1.70
CA GLN A 146 -22.86 11.80 -2.86
C GLN A 146 -22.97 13.29 -2.51
N LYS A 147 -23.68 13.67 -1.44
CA LYS A 147 -23.93 15.09 -1.13
C LYS A 147 -22.67 15.83 -0.68
N VAL A 148 -21.71 15.13 -0.05
CA VAL A 148 -20.37 15.70 0.21
C VAL A 148 -19.60 15.87 -1.10
N ALA A 149 -19.65 14.89 -2.02
CA ALA A 149 -19.02 15.00 -3.34
C ALA A 149 -19.61 16.15 -4.18
N GLU A 150 -20.93 16.32 -4.21
CA GLU A 150 -21.62 17.45 -4.85
C GLU A 150 -21.12 18.80 -4.31
N ARG A 151 -20.84 18.88 -2.99
CA ARG A 151 -20.38 20.10 -2.31
C ARG A 151 -18.90 20.42 -2.53
N VAL A 152 -18.07 19.38 -2.71
CA VAL A 152 -16.63 19.47 -2.99
C VAL A 152 -16.40 19.80 -4.47
N GLY A 153 -17.14 19.16 -5.38
CA GLY A 153 -16.91 19.21 -6.82
C GLY A 153 -15.85 18.19 -7.28
N THR A 154 -15.33 18.36 -8.50
CA THR A 154 -14.22 17.56 -9.05
C THR A 154 -13.31 18.43 -9.93
N LYS A 155 -12.05 18.03 -10.06
CA LYS A 155 -11.08 18.55 -11.03
C LYS A 155 -10.74 17.52 -12.13
N GLY A 156 -11.70 16.66 -12.49
CA GLY A 156 -11.53 15.60 -13.48
C GLY A 156 -11.14 14.23 -12.89
N GLN A 157 -11.27 14.08 -11.57
CA GLN A 157 -10.97 12.82 -10.88
C GLN A 157 -12.00 12.54 -9.77
N VAL A 158 -12.23 11.26 -9.47
CA VAL A 158 -13.06 10.80 -8.36
C VAL A 158 -12.41 9.59 -7.67
N ILE A 159 -12.57 9.48 -6.37
CA ILE A 159 -12.16 8.31 -5.59
C ILE A 159 -13.39 7.46 -5.28
N LEU A 160 -13.27 6.14 -5.47
CA LEU A 160 -14.28 5.16 -5.12
C LEU A 160 -13.69 4.15 -4.13
N ALA A 161 -14.28 4.06 -2.93
CA ALA A 161 -13.85 3.17 -1.85
C ALA A 161 -15.02 2.38 -1.26
N ASN A 162 -14.75 1.34 -0.48
CA ASN A 162 -15.80 0.55 0.16
C ASN A 162 -16.44 1.30 1.35
N GLY A 163 -17.78 1.28 1.44
CA GLY A 163 -18.59 1.94 2.49
C GLY A 163 -19.07 1.02 3.62
N GLU A 164 -18.46 -0.16 3.75
CA GLU A 164 -18.66 -1.16 4.80
C GLU A 164 -17.34 -1.48 5.52
N GLN A 165 -16.20 -1.27 4.84
CA GLN A 165 -14.82 -1.46 5.29
C GLN A 165 -14.02 -0.20 5.01
N PHE A 166 -13.69 0.52 6.08
CA PHE A 166 -13.25 1.92 6.00
C PHE A 166 -11.75 2.24 5.87
N PRO A 167 -10.76 1.31 5.99
CA PRO A 167 -9.35 1.72 5.96
C PRO A 167 -8.93 2.29 4.60
N ASP A 168 -9.52 1.82 3.51
CA ASP A 168 -9.15 2.24 2.15
C ASP A 168 -9.53 3.72 1.90
N ALA A 169 -10.73 4.14 2.34
CA ALA A 169 -11.16 5.53 2.30
C ALA A 169 -10.33 6.44 3.22
N LEU A 170 -9.97 5.93 4.41
CA LEU A 170 -9.12 6.65 5.36
C LEU A 170 -7.69 6.85 4.84
N ALA A 171 -7.09 5.83 4.21
CA ALA A 171 -5.73 5.90 3.69
C ALA A 171 -5.56 7.01 2.63
N ILE A 172 -6.52 7.13 1.70
CA ILE A 172 -6.49 8.10 0.60
C ILE A 172 -7.01 9.50 1.02
N SER A 173 -7.52 9.66 2.24
CA SER A 173 -8.20 10.89 2.68
C SER A 173 -7.33 12.16 2.59
N ALA A 174 -6.04 12.07 2.87
CA ALA A 174 -5.11 13.20 2.77
C ALA A 174 -4.88 13.65 1.31
N TYR A 175 -4.68 12.69 0.40
CA TYR A 175 -4.56 12.94 -1.04
C TYR A 175 -5.84 13.57 -1.57
N ALA A 176 -6.99 12.97 -1.27
CA ALA A 176 -8.32 13.46 -1.65
C ALA A 176 -8.56 14.90 -1.17
N GLY A 177 -8.09 15.22 0.04
CA GLY A 177 -8.02 16.56 0.59
C GLY A 177 -7.27 17.54 -0.32
N VAL A 178 -5.97 17.32 -0.49
CA VAL A 178 -5.06 18.23 -1.19
C VAL A 178 -5.40 18.39 -2.67
N THR A 179 -5.87 17.33 -3.34
CA THR A 179 -6.25 17.38 -4.76
C THR A 179 -7.67 17.91 -4.99
N GLU A 180 -8.46 18.14 -3.92
CA GLU A 180 -9.90 18.41 -3.97
C GLU A 180 -10.67 17.33 -4.77
N THR A 181 -10.27 16.07 -4.59
CA THR A 181 -10.90 14.92 -5.25
C THR A 181 -12.00 14.34 -4.34
N PRO A 182 -13.27 14.26 -4.79
CA PRO A 182 -14.36 13.74 -3.97
C PRO A 182 -14.21 12.24 -3.75
N ILE A 183 -14.57 11.78 -2.54
CA ILE A 183 -14.64 10.36 -2.19
C ILE A 183 -16.11 9.91 -2.25
N LEU A 184 -16.40 8.94 -3.10
CA LEU A 184 -17.66 8.21 -3.14
C LEU A 184 -17.49 6.82 -2.52
N LEU A 185 -18.55 6.32 -1.91
CA LEU A 185 -18.58 5.01 -1.25
C LEU A 185 -19.37 3.99 -2.08
N THR A 186 -19.02 2.71 -1.99
CA THR A 186 -19.77 1.60 -2.62
C THR A 186 -19.77 0.33 -1.75
N ASN A 187 -20.70 -0.60 -1.99
CA ASN A 187 -20.58 -1.98 -1.49
C ASN A 187 -19.64 -2.78 -2.41
N ALA A 188 -19.15 -3.93 -1.94
CA ALA A 188 -18.18 -4.73 -2.68
C ALA A 188 -18.66 -5.30 -4.03
N LYS A 189 -19.95 -5.63 -4.14
CA LYS A 189 -20.54 -6.30 -5.32
C LYS A 189 -21.77 -5.61 -5.91
N LYS A 190 -22.12 -4.42 -5.39
CA LYS A 190 -23.23 -3.62 -5.90
C LYS A 190 -22.99 -2.14 -5.64
N MET A 191 -22.86 -1.37 -6.71
CA MET A 191 -22.84 0.08 -6.62
C MET A 191 -24.20 0.62 -6.15
N PRO A 192 -24.24 1.48 -5.12
CA PRO A 192 -25.46 2.19 -4.72
C PRO A 192 -25.97 3.11 -5.83
N ALA A 193 -27.29 3.37 -5.84
CA ALA A 193 -27.90 4.24 -6.85
C ALA A 193 -27.42 5.69 -6.74
N SER A 194 -27.22 6.19 -5.53
CA SER A 194 -26.63 7.51 -5.22
C SER A 194 -25.21 7.64 -5.77
N THR A 195 -24.35 6.66 -5.49
CA THR A 195 -22.99 6.56 -6.03
C THR A 195 -22.97 6.58 -7.55
N GLN A 196 -23.80 5.76 -8.20
CA GLN A 196 -23.89 5.73 -9.66
C GLN A 196 -24.44 7.04 -10.24
N GLN A 197 -25.41 7.67 -9.57
CA GLN A 197 -25.96 8.96 -9.97
C GLN A 197 -24.88 10.04 -9.97
N GLU A 198 -24.06 10.13 -8.92
CA GLU A 198 -23.02 11.17 -8.88
C GLU A 198 -21.87 10.85 -9.84
N LEU A 199 -21.45 9.59 -10.01
CA LEU A 199 -20.49 9.23 -11.06
C LEU A 199 -20.97 9.67 -12.46
N ASN A 200 -22.25 9.43 -12.78
CA ASN A 200 -22.85 9.89 -14.04
C ASN A 200 -22.87 11.44 -14.15
N SER A 201 -23.17 12.14 -13.05
CA SER A 201 -23.16 13.60 -12.94
C SER A 201 -21.76 14.20 -13.14
N LEU A 202 -20.73 13.56 -12.60
CA LEU A 202 -19.33 13.94 -12.79
C LEU A 202 -18.85 13.64 -14.21
N GLN A 203 -19.14 12.47 -14.78
CA GLN A 203 -18.78 12.11 -16.17
C GLN A 203 -19.49 13.01 -17.21
N GLN A 204 -20.63 13.62 -16.89
CA GLN A 204 -21.29 14.59 -17.77
C GLN A 204 -20.60 15.97 -17.79
N LYS A 205 -19.73 16.27 -16.82
CA LYS A 205 -19.01 17.56 -16.72
C LYS A 205 -17.69 17.55 -17.52
N GLY A 206 -17.18 16.38 -17.90
CA GLY A 206 -15.95 16.21 -18.68
C GLY A 206 -15.34 14.81 -18.51
N ASP A 207 -14.09 14.65 -18.98
CA ASP A 207 -13.31 13.45 -18.71
C ASP A 207 -13.13 13.26 -17.20
N LEU A 208 -13.29 12.02 -16.72
CA LEU A 208 -13.27 11.67 -15.30
C LEU A 208 -12.44 10.41 -15.08
N ASP A 209 -11.30 10.58 -14.45
CA ASP A 209 -10.45 9.48 -13.99
C ASP A 209 -10.99 8.91 -12.67
N THR A 210 -11.09 7.59 -12.57
CA THR A 210 -11.61 6.93 -11.36
C THR A 210 -10.47 6.22 -10.62
N ILE A 211 -10.12 6.72 -9.44
CA ILE A 211 -9.24 6.00 -8.51
C ILE A 211 -10.12 5.05 -7.66
N VAL A 212 -9.94 3.75 -7.83
CA VAL A 212 -10.55 2.74 -6.95
C VAL A 212 -9.54 2.34 -5.88
N VAL A 213 -9.87 2.60 -4.61
CA VAL A 213 -9.03 2.19 -3.48
C VAL A 213 -9.62 0.96 -2.81
N GLY A 214 -8.79 -0.08 -2.69
CA GLY A 214 -9.18 -1.41 -2.19
C GLY A 214 -9.12 -2.50 -3.25
N GLY A 215 -8.91 -3.74 -2.79
CA GLY A 215 -8.82 -4.94 -3.64
C GLY A 215 -10.16 -5.43 -4.20
N GLU A 216 -10.10 -6.45 -5.06
CA GLU A 216 -11.29 -7.03 -5.72
C GLU A 216 -12.34 -7.57 -4.73
N ALA A 217 -11.92 -7.99 -3.53
CA ALA A 217 -12.79 -8.48 -2.47
C ALA A 217 -13.67 -7.38 -1.83
N VAL A 218 -13.23 -6.11 -1.89
CA VAL A 218 -13.91 -4.96 -1.25
C VAL A 218 -14.48 -3.96 -2.25
N VAL A 219 -13.96 -3.91 -3.48
CA VAL A 219 -14.60 -3.21 -4.61
C VAL A 219 -14.40 -4.05 -5.87
N SER A 220 -15.40 -4.84 -6.27
CA SER A 220 -15.27 -5.73 -7.42
C SER A 220 -15.24 -4.98 -8.74
N SER A 221 -14.33 -5.39 -9.64
CA SER A 221 -14.29 -5.01 -11.05
C SER A 221 -15.63 -5.11 -11.77
N THR A 222 -16.49 -6.06 -11.36
CA THR A 222 -17.83 -6.26 -11.92
C THR A 222 -18.77 -5.08 -11.77
N ILE A 223 -18.55 -4.19 -10.79
CA ILE A 223 -19.35 -2.96 -10.60
C ILE A 223 -18.69 -1.71 -11.18
N LEU A 224 -17.55 -1.85 -11.86
CA LEU A 224 -16.81 -0.74 -12.47
C LEU A 224 -17.08 -0.61 -13.98
N SER A 225 -17.96 -1.46 -14.54
CA SER A 225 -18.32 -1.42 -15.95
C SER A 225 -19.05 -0.11 -16.31
N GLY A 226 -18.48 0.67 -17.23
CA GLY A 226 -19.01 1.97 -17.63
C GLY A 226 -18.30 3.17 -16.98
N LEU A 227 -17.35 2.92 -16.06
CA LEU A 227 -16.42 3.96 -15.59
C LEU A 227 -15.26 4.09 -16.58
N ASN A 228 -14.84 5.33 -16.82
CA ASN A 228 -13.68 5.63 -17.66
C ASN A 228 -12.41 5.66 -16.79
N SER A 229 -11.26 5.43 -17.43
CA SER A 229 -9.92 5.61 -16.83
C SER A 229 -9.78 5.10 -15.39
N VAL A 230 -10.10 3.82 -15.16
CA VAL A 230 -10.07 3.22 -13.84
C VAL A 230 -8.64 2.84 -13.44
N GLN A 231 -8.09 3.50 -12.43
CA GLN A 231 -6.86 3.11 -11.75
C GLN A 231 -7.20 2.47 -10.39
N ARG A 232 -6.74 1.23 -10.15
CA ARG A 232 -6.90 0.58 -8.84
C ARG A 232 -5.63 0.72 -7.99
N ILE A 233 -5.79 1.11 -6.72
CA ILE A 233 -4.75 1.11 -5.68
C ILE A 233 -5.18 0.13 -4.59
N ALA A 234 -4.40 -0.94 -4.38
CA ALA A 234 -4.75 -2.00 -3.45
C ALA A 234 -3.50 -2.75 -2.96
N GLY A 235 -3.61 -3.37 -1.78
CA GLY A 235 -2.74 -4.42 -1.28
C GLY A 235 -3.52 -5.67 -0.85
N ASN A 236 -2.84 -6.68 -0.31
CA ASN A 236 -3.48 -7.89 0.22
C ASN A 236 -4.29 -7.62 1.49
N ASP A 237 -3.89 -6.59 2.24
CA ASP A 237 -4.60 -6.09 3.41
C ASP A 237 -4.61 -4.55 3.44
N ARG A 238 -5.28 -4.00 4.46
CA ARG A 238 -5.38 -2.56 4.72
C ARG A 238 -4.05 -1.84 4.90
N TYR A 239 -3.03 -2.51 5.42
CA TYR A 239 -1.71 -1.93 5.66
C TYR A 239 -0.91 -1.86 4.36
N GLU A 240 -1.01 -2.90 3.52
CA GLU A 240 -0.49 -2.86 2.16
C GLU A 240 -1.23 -1.86 1.26
N THR A 241 -2.57 -1.73 1.37
CA THR A 241 -3.29 -0.67 0.63
C THR A 241 -2.84 0.71 1.09
N ALA A 242 -2.72 0.96 2.41
CA ALA A 242 -2.21 2.23 2.92
C ALA A 242 -0.78 2.53 2.44
N ALA A 243 0.11 1.53 2.42
CA ALA A 243 1.46 1.67 1.87
C ALA A 243 1.45 1.91 0.34
N ALA A 244 0.53 1.32 -0.42
CA ALA A 244 0.37 1.57 -1.85
C ALA A 244 -0.18 2.99 -2.13
N VAL A 245 -1.07 3.49 -1.28
CA VAL A 245 -1.57 4.88 -1.31
C VAL A 245 -0.44 5.86 -0.99
N TYR A 246 0.37 5.59 0.04
CA TYR A 246 1.55 6.41 0.37
C TYR A 246 2.46 6.62 -0.84
N GLU A 247 2.83 5.52 -1.52
CA GLU A 247 3.67 5.53 -2.72
C GLU A 247 3.03 6.30 -3.88
N PHE A 248 1.72 6.10 -4.11
CA PHE A 248 0.97 6.80 -5.15
C PHE A 248 0.89 8.32 -4.91
N ALA A 249 0.75 8.73 -3.64
CA ALA A 249 0.52 10.12 -3.27
C ALA A 249 1.82 10.93 -3.04
N MET A 250 3.01 10.35 -3.18
CA MET A 250 4.30 10.99 -2.82
C MET A 250 4.49 12.38 -3.46
N ASP A 251 4.17 12.53 -4.74
CA ASP A 251 4.35 13.81 -5.46
C ASP A 251 3.30 14.87 -5.07
N ALA A 252 2.14 14.44 -4.54
CA ALA A 252 1.05 15.31 -4.14
C ALA A 252 1.10 15.72 -2.66
N LEU A 253 1.79 14.94 -1.82
CA LEU A 253 1.91 15.12 -0.37
C LEU A 253 3.40 15.27 0.03
N PRO A 254 4.01 16.45 -0.24
CA PRO A 254 5.46 16.66 -0.11
C PRO A 254 5.96 16.88 1.33
N ALA A 255 5.08 16.87 2.34
CA ALA A 255 5.49 17.17 3.71
C ALA A 255 6.35 16.04 4.32
N GLN A 256 7.39 16.44 5.06
CA GLN A 256 8.25 15.52 5.81
C GLN A 256 7.58 14.96 7.09
N THR A 257 6.27 15.18 7.26
CA THR A 257 5.46 14.58 8.33
C THR A 257 4.63 13.43 7.75
N THR A 258 4.62 12.29 8.44
CA THR A 258 3.68 11.19 8.18
C THR A 258 2.82 10.94 9.41
N TYR A 259 1.50 10.90 9.22
CA TYR A 259 0.55 10.55 10.26
C TYR A 259 0.38 9.02 10.34
N LEU A 260 0.64 8.46 11.52
CA LEU A 260 0.39 7.04 11.79
C LEU A 260 -0.94 6.91 12.52
N VAL A 261 -1.87 6.18 11.91
CA VAL A 261 -3.19 5.87 12.50
C VAL A 261 -3.32 4.38 12.77
N THR A 262 -4.30 3.99 13.59
CA THR A 262 -4.60 2.58 13.82
C THR A 262 -5.28 1.99 12.59
N GLY A 263 -4.89 0.78 12.23
CA GLY A 263 -5.53 -0.02 11.19
C GLY A 263 -6.66 -0.91 11.71
N GLU A 264 -7.02 -0.87 13.00
CA GLU A 264 -7.90 -1.89 13.60
C GLU A 264 -9.29 -1.34 13.94
N ASN A 265 -9.36 -0.26 14.72
CA ASN A 265 -10.60 0.43 15.08
C ASN A 265 -10.38 1.95 14.96
N PHE A 266 -11.10 2.61 14.04
CA PHE A 266 -10.64 3.86 13.42
C PHE A 266 -11.19 5.20 13.97
N PRO A 267 -11.99 5.33 15.05
CA PRO A 267 -12.63 6.62 15.34
C PRO A 267 -11.61 7.73 15.67
N ASP A 268 -10.49 7.40 16.32
CA ASP A 268 -9.35 8.30 16.55
C ASP A 268 -8.70 8.82 15.25
N ALA A 269 -8.81 8.06 14.16
CA ALA A 269 -8.12 8.32 12.90
C ALA A 269 -8.88 9.26 11.95
N LEU A 270 -10.20 9.40 12.13
CA LEU A 270 -11.06 10.16 11.21
C LEU A 270 -10.66 11.63 11.10
N ALA A 271 -10.37 12.25 12.25
CA ALA A 271 -9.94 13.64 12.31
C ALA A 271 -8.54 13.83 11.67
N ALA A 272 -7.70 12.79 11.66
CA ALA A 272 -6.36 12.85 11.07
C ALA A 272 -6.41 13.12 9.56
N GLY A 273 -7.43 12.67 8.84
CA GLY A 273 -7.58 12.91 7.40
C GLY A 273 -7.58 14.40 7.02
N GLY A 274 -8.36 15.21 7.75
CA GLY A 274 -8.40 16.66 7.53
C GLY A 274 -7.09 17.37 7.91
N LEU A 275 -6.45 16.95 9.01
CA LEU A 275 -5.17 17.51 9.45
C LEU A 275 -4.03 17.13 8.48
N ALA A 276 -3.98 15.89 8.04
CA ALA A 276 -3.01 15.39 7.07
C ALA A 276 -3.16 16.11 5.73
N ALA A 277 -4.39 16.30 5.24
CA ALA A 277 -4.66 17.13 4.07
C ALA A 277 -4.15 18.57 4.25
N LYS A 278 -4.51 19.24 5.36
CA LYS A 278 -4.06 20.61 5.66
C LYS A 278 -2.54 20.75 5.74
N GLN A 279 -1.83 19.74 6.22
CA GLN A 279 -0.37 19.72 6.29
C GLN A 279 0.30 19.14 5.03
N GLN A 280 -0.47 18.73 4.01
CA GLN A 280 0.02 18.03 2.82
C GLN A 280 0.89 16.80 3.16
N ALA A 281 0.46 16.09 4.21
CA ALA A 281 1.17 15.01 4.87
C ALA A 281 0.54 13.65 4.59
N GLN A 282 1.36 12.62 4.60
CA GLN A 282 0.98 11.24 4.31
C GLN A 282 0.25 10.57 5.47
N ILE A 283 -0.51 9.50 5.19
CA ILE A 283 -1.13 8.63 6.21
C ILE A 283 -0.65 7.19 6.02
N VAL A 284 -0.22 6.54 7.10
CA VAL A 284 0.09 5.09 7.15
C VAL A 284 -0.54 4.43 8.38
N MET A 285 -0.58 3.10 8.44
CA MET A 285 -1.37 2.36 9.42
C MET A 285 -0.56 1.37 10.26
N ALA A 286 -0.84 1.30 11.57
CA ALA A 286 -0.27 0.29 12.48
C ALA A 286 -1.33 -0.63 13.10
N GLN A 287 -0.91 -1.81 13.55
CA GLN A 287 -1.67 -2.60 14.53
C GLN A 287 -1.42 -2.04 15.94
N THR A 288 -2.23 -2.41 16.91
CA THR A 288 -2.15 -1.91 18.30
C THR A 288 -0.74 -2.04 18.91
N SER A 289 0.01 -3.10 18.62
CA SER A 289 1.35 -3.34 19.19
C SER A 289 2.46 -3.64 18.16
N THR A 290 2.16 -3.53 16.87
CA THR A 290 3.06 -3.95 15.79
C THR A 290 2.97 -2.96 14.62
N LEU A 291 4.11 -2.63 14.01
CA LEU A 291 4.20 -1.75 12.84
C LEU A 291 4.35 -2.58 11.55
N PRO A 292 3.28 -2.89 10.79
CA PRO A 292 3.29 -3.89 9.72
C PRO A 292 4.41 -3.68 8.70
N GLY A 293 4.98 -4.76 8.15
CA GLY A 293 6.16 -4.71 7.27
C GLY A 293 5.99 -3.77 6.07
N SER A 294 4.79 -3.67 5.51
CA SER A 294 4.44 -2.71 4.44
C SER A 294 4.57 -1.25 4.89
N THR A 295 4.15 -0.93 6.12
CA THR A 295 4.29 0.40 6.72
C THR A 295 5.74 0.68 7.14
N TYR A 296 6.44 -0.31 7.72
CA TYR A 296 7.87 -0.21 7.99
C TYR A 296 8.65 0.11 6.71
N SER A 297 8.35 -0.59 5.62
CA SER A 297 8.98 -0.43 4.31
C SER A 297 8.86 0.99 3.76
N VAL A 298 7.68 1.63 3.84
CA VAL A 298 7.51 3.01 3.33
C VAL A 298 8.18 4.04 4.24
N LEU A 299 8.11 3.85 5.57
CA LEU A 299 8.80 4.71 6.53
C LEU A 299 10.34 4.60 6.45
N SER A 300 10.88 3.44 6.04
CA SER A 300 12.32 3.24 5.84
C SER A 300 12.89 3.90 4.57
N ARG A 301 12.09 4.70 3.84
CA ARG A 301 12.48 5.38 2.59
C ARG A 301 12.58 6.93 2.71
N PRO A 302 13.25 7.54 3.70
CA PRO A 302 13.46 8.99 3.66
C PRO A 302 14.28 9.35 2.42
N THR A 303 13.63 9.90 1.39
CA THR A 303 14.26 10.54 0.23
C THR A 303 15.00 11.80 0.67
N GLU A 304 14.45 12.49 1.67
CA GLU A 304 15.12 13.49 2.48
C GLU A 304 14.84 13.22 3.97
N SER A 305 15.78 13.58 4.83
CA SER A 305 15.75 13.30 6.28
C SER A 305 16.03 14.60 7.04
N PRO A 306 15.33 14.90 8.16
CA PRO A 306 14.49 13.99 8.95
C PRO A 306 13.01 13.96 8.55
N MET A 307 12.43 12.77 8.44
CA MET A 307 10.97 12.60 8.52
C MET A 307 10.51 12.53 9.97
N ASN A 308 9.37 13.14 10.27
CA ASN A 308 8.68 13.09 11.56
C ASN A 308 7.42 12.22 11.45
N VAL A 309 7.21 11.31 12.41
CA VAL A 309 6.01 10.48 12.49
C VAL A 309 5.12 10.94 13.63
N VAL A 310 3.87 11.29 13.32
CA VAL A 310 2.88 11.71 14.31
C VAL A 310 1.86 10.60 14.51
N ILE A 311 1.91 9.94 15.65
CA ILE A 311 0.95 8.91 16.03
C ILE A 311 -0.37 9.60 16.42
N VAL A 312 -1.47 9.30 15.73
CA VAL A 312 -2.80 9.80 16.10
C VAL A 312 -3.60 8.69 16.77
N GLY A 313 -3.95 8.94 18.02
CA GLY A 313 -4.72 8.04 18.87
C GLY A 313 -3.99 7.60 20.14
N GLY A 314 -4.78 7.19 21.14
CA GLY A 314 -4.29 6.82 22.47
C GLY A 314 -3.51 5.50 22.54
N LEU A 315 -2.96 5.21 23.72
CA LEU A 315 -2.24 3.94 23.98
C LEU A 315 -3.11 2.69 23.82
N ALA A 316 -4.43 2.83 23.90
CA ALA A 316 -5.39 1.74 23.69
C ALA A 316 -5.52 1.29 22.22
N VAL A 317 -5.10 2.13 21.26
CA VAL A 317 -5.19 1.83 19.81
C VAL A 317 -3.84 1.78 19.11
N ILE A 318 -2.81 2.44 19.66
CA ILE A 318 -1.41 2.34 19.23
C ILE A 318 -0.51 2.45 20.48
N THR A 319 0.03 1.34 20.95
CA THR A 319 0.91 1.28 22.13
C THR A 319 2.28 1.91 21.88
N ASP A 320 3.02 2.17 22.95
CA ASP A 320 4.40 2.66 22.83
C ASP A 320 5.39 1.60 22.30
N GLN A 321 4.98 0.34 22.13
CA GLN A 321 5.78 -0.64 21.39
C GLN A 321 5.89 -0.26 19.91
N VAL A 322 4.81 0.25 19.30
CA VAL A 322 4.83 0.77 17.92
C VAL A 322 5.69 2.03 17.86
N LYS A 323 5.56 2.93 18.85
CA LYS A 323 6.41 4.12 18.97
C LYS A 323 7.89 3.74 19.03
N ALA A 324 8.26 2.78 19.88
CA ALA A 324 9.61 2.26 20.00
C ALA A 324 10.12 1.60 18.70
N MET A 325 9.26 1.00 17.87
CA MET A 325 9.66 0.52 16.54
C MET A 325 10.03 1.66 15.58
N ILE A 326 9.33 2.79 15.65
CA ILE A 326 9.55 3.96 14.80
C ILE A 326 10.78 4.75 15.26
N GLN A 327 10.97 4.88 16.57
CA GLN A 327 12.17 5.47 17.17
C GLN A 327 13.40 4.57 17.06
N GLY A 328 13.23 3.29 16.68
CA GLY A 328 14.32 2.33 16.49
C GLY A 328 14.74 1.55 17.74
N ASP A 329 14.19 1.90 18.91
CA ASP A 329 14.44 1.25 20.21
C ASP A 329 14.05 -0.24 20.22
N VAL A 330 13.05 -0.63 19.43
CA VAL A 330 12.58 -2.02 19.26
C VAL A 330 12.65 -2.38 17.78
N GLN A 331 13.50 -3.32 17.39
CA GLN A 331 13.47 -3.83 16.02
C GLN A 331 12.38 -4.90 15.85
N PRO A 332 11.41 -4.71 14.93
CA PRO A 332 10.48 -5.77 14.59
C PRO A 332 11.21 -6.86 13.79
N SER A 333 10.79 -8.11 13.98
CA SER A 333 11.38 -9.28 13.31
C SER A 333 10.89 -9.44 11.86
N TYR A 334 11.13 -8.43 11.02
CA TYR A 334 10.81 -8.45 9.60
C TYR A 334 11.99 -8.96 8.78
N LEU A 335 11.77 -10.09 8.10
CA LEU A 335 12.83 -10.87 7.44
C LEU A 335 13.51 -10.09 6.30
N LEU A 336 12.79 -9.22 5.59
CA LEU A 336 13.30 -8.50 4.42
C LEU A 336 13.36 -6.98 4.60
N ALA A 337 13.25 -6.48 5.83
CA ALA A 337 13.35 -5.06 6.09
C ALA A 337 14.71 -4.46 5.66
N GLY A 338 14.66 -3.29 5.05
CA GLY A 338 15.83 -2.65 4.44
C GLY A 338 16.27 -3.25 3.09
N VAL A 339 15.65 -4.33 2.61
CA VAL A 339 15.95 -4.91 1.28
C VAL A 339 15.07 -4.27 0.22
N THR A 340 15.68 -3.71 -0.83
CA THR A 340 15.01 -3.20 -2.01
C THR A 340 14.96 -4.27 -3.10
N VAL A 341 13.76 -4.77 -3.42
CA VAL A 341 13.53 -5.73 -4.51
C VAL A 341 12.82 -5.03 -5.66
N VAL A 342 13.38 -5.13 -6.86
CA VAL A 342 12.62 -4.84 -8.09
C VAL A 342 12.01 -6.13 -8.60
N VAL A 343 10.69 -6.15 -8.67
CA VAL A 343 9.93 -7.21 -9.34
C VAL A 343 9.58 -6.71 -10.74
N ASP A 344 9.88 -7.51 -11.75
CA ASP A 344 9.74 -7.15 -13.15
C ASP A 344 8.78 -8.10 -13.87
N PRO A 345 7.48 -7.77 -13.93
CA PRO A 345 6.53 -8.47 -14.79
C PRO A 345 6.91 -8.31 -16.26
N GLY A 346 7.43 -9.37 -16.87
CA GLY A 346 7.86 -9.39 -18.28
C GLY A 346 6.77 -8.91 -19.24
N HIS A 347 7.18 -8.34 -20.38
CA HIS A 347 6.28 -7.80 -21.42
C HIS A 347 5.36 -6.68 -20.92
N GLY A 348 4.27 -6.35 -21.63
CA GLY A 348 3.30 -5.33 -21.22
C GLY A 348 3.04 -4.25 -22.28
N GLY A 349 1.83 -3.69 -22.27
CA GLY A 349 1.39 -2.72 -23.27
C GLY A 349 1.33 -3.36 -24.67
N PRO A 350 2.07 -2.85 -25.67
CA PRO A 350 2.07 -3.40 -27.03
C PRO A 350 2.75 -4.77 -27.13
N ASP A 351 3.60 -5.13 -26.17
CA ASP A 351 4.25 -6.44 -26.14
C ASP A 351 3.37 -7.44 -25.37
N THR A 352 2.83 -8.43 -26.06
CA THR A 352 2.02 -9.50 -25.47
C THR A 352 2.84 -10.55 -24.70
N GLY A 353 4.14 -10.63 -24.97
CA GLY A 353 4.92 -11.84 -24.76
C GLY A 353 4.41 -13.01 -25.60
N ALA A 354 4.76 -14.23 -25.19
CA ALA A 354 4.25 -15.44 -25.80
C ALA A 354 2.72 -15.55 -25.67
N ILE A 355 2.09 -16.14 -26.68
CA ILE A 355 0.65 -16.42 -26.72
C ILE A 355 0.47 -17.94 -26.57
N GLY A 356 -0.28 -18.35 -25.55
CA GLY A 356 -0.57 -19.74 -25.27
C GLY A 356 -1.51 -20.39 -26.28
N ALA A 357 -1.61 -21.72 -26.22
CA ALA A 357 -2.40 -22.52 -27.16
C ALA A 357 -3.91 -22.19 -27.15
N LYS A 358 -4.43 -21.62 -26.07
CA LYS A 358 -5.82 -21.16 -25.90
C LYS A 358 -5.96 -19.63 -26.03
N GLY A 359 -4.89 -18.93 -26.38
CA GLY A 359 -4.88 -17.46 -26.55
C GLY A 359 -4.51 -16.68 -25.28
N THR A 360 -3.95 -17.32 -24.26
CA THR A 360 -3.50 -16.62 -23.04
C THR A 360 -2.27 -15.78 -23.35
N TYR A 361 -2.27 -14.48 -23.01
CA TYR A 361 -1.07 -13.64 -23.13
C TYR A 361 -0.18 -13.76 -21.89
N GLU A 362 1.11 -14.03 -22.09
CA GLU A 362 2.13 -14.09 -21.04
C GLU A 362 2.11 -12.86 -20.14
N LYS A 363 2.02 -11.65 -20.73
CA LYS A 363 1.99 -10.38 -19.99
C LYS A 363 0.91 -10.29 -18.90
N ASN A 364 -0.17 -11.07 -19.00
CA ASN A 364 -1.25 -11.09 -18.02
C ASN A 364 -0.88 -11.95 -16.81
N ASN A 365 -0.29 -13.13 -17.04
CA ASN A 365 0.17 -14.01 -15.96
C ASN A 365 1.38 -13.39 -15.22
N THR A 366 2.36 -12.84 -15.94
CA THR A 366 3.54 -12.22 -15.32
C THR A 366 3.16 -11.03 -14.45
N LEU A 367 2.14 -10.26 -14.84
CA LEU A 367 1.58 -9.17 -14.03
C LEU A 367 0.93 -9.68 -12.75
N ALA A 368 0.04 -10.68 -12.85
CA ALA A 368 -0.66 -11.24 -11.70
C ALA A 368 0.33 -11.79 -10.64
N VAL A 369 1.27 -12.65 -11.07
CA VAL A 369 2.30 -13.21 -10.17
C VAL A 369 3.22 -12.11 -9.60
N GLY A 370 3.51 -11.06 -10.38
CA GLY A 370 4.32 -9.94 -9.92
C GLY A 370 3.64 -9.09 -8.84
N LEU A 371 2.33 -8.86 -8.95
CA LEU A 371 1.54 -8.16 -7.93
C LEU A 371 1.48 -8.97 -6.63
N ASP A 372 1.17 -10.28 -6.71
CA ASP A 372 1.15 -11.19 -5.55
C ASP A 372 2.52 -11.26 -4.86
N LEU A 373 3.61 -11.41 -5.63
CA LEU A 373 4.98 -11.45 -5.12
C LEU A 373 5.37 -10.13 -4.45
N ALA A 374 4.96 -8.99 -5.01
CA ALA A 374 5.24 -7.69 -4.44
C ALA A 374 4.55 -7.49 -3.08
N GLY A 375 3.32 -7.97 -2.92
CA GLY A 375 2.62 -7.99 -1.64
C GLY A 375 3.35 -8.84 -0.59
N LEU A 376 3.64 -10.11 -0.91
CA LEU A 376 4.37 -11.01 -0.01
C LEU A 376 5.72 -10.43 0.47
N LEU A 377 6.51 -9.88 -0.45
CA LEU A 377 7.78 -9.23 -0.13
C LEU A 377 7.59 -7.98 0.76
N ARG A 378 6.57 -7.14 0.50
CA ARG A 378 6.22 -5.98 1.34
C ARG A 378 5.78 -6.40 2.74
N SER A 379 4.97 -7.45 2.88
CA SER A 379 4.55 -7.99 4.17
C SER A 379 5.74 -8.41 5.05
N ALA A 380 6.84 -8.84 4.42
CA ALA A 380 8.10 -9.20 5.06
C ALA A 380 9.03 -8.01 5.36
N GLY A 381 8.61 -6.77 5.07
CA GLY A 381 9.38 -5.54 5.27
C GLY A 381 10.16 -5.04 4.06
N ALA A 382 10.14 -5.74 2.91
CA ALA A 382 10.92 -5.33 1.75
C ALA A 382 10.35 -4.08 1.08
N ARG A 383 11.24 -3.19 0.65
CA ARG A 383 10.91 -2.16 -0.35
C ARG A 383 10.71 -2.85 -1.69
N VAL A 384 9.48 -2.89 -2.20
CA VAL A 384 9.21 -3.45 -3.53
C VAL A 384 8.78 -2.39 -4.53
N VAL A 385 9.54 -2.28 -5.61
CA VAL A 385 9.19 -1.50 -6.81
C VAL A 385 8.88 -2.47 -7.94
N LEU A 386 7.77 -2.23 -8.63
CA LEU A 386 7.40 -2.96 -9.84
C LEU A 386 7.88 -2.18 -11.07
N THR A 387 8.42 -2.85 -12.09
CA THR A 387 8.70 -2.19 -13.38
C THR A 387 7.41 -1.76 -14.08
N ARG A 388 6.31 -2.48 -13.86
CA ARG A 388 4.94 -2.10 -14.20
C ARG A 388 3.94 -2.72 -13.22
N SER A 389 2.88 -1.99 -12.88
CA SER A 389 1.76 -2.46 -12.04
C SER A 389 0.45 -2.64 -12.82
N THR A 390 0.45 -2.32 -14.12
CA THR A 390 -0.67 -2.44 -15.05
C THR A 390 -0.18 -2.98 -16.40
N ASP A 391 -1.07 -3.07 -17.40
CA ASP A 391 -0.74 -3.47 -18.77
C ASP A 391 -0.11 -2.31 -19.57
N ILE A 392 1.10 -1.91 -19.16
CA ILE A 392 1.88 -0.84 -19.80
C ILE A 392 3.32 -1.29 -20.06
N SER A 393 3.98 -0.59 -20.97
CA SER A 393 5.45 -0.60 -21.09
C SER A 393 6.03 0.47 -20.14
N PRO A 394 7.14 0.20 -19.43
CA PRO A 394 7.87 1.21 -18.65
C PRO A 394 8.61 2.27 -19.50
N VAL A 395 8.53 2.25 -20.83
CA VAL A 395 9.20 3.22 -21.71
C VAL A 395 8.53 4.59 -21.64
N THR A 396 9.33 5.63 -21.42
CA THR A 396 8.94 7.01 -21.73
C THR A 396 9.21 7.31 -23.21
N GLY A 397 8.15 7.50 -24.01
CA GLY A 397 8.25 7.81 -25.44
C GLY A 397 7.85 6.64 -26.34
N THR A 398 8.44 6.55 -27.54
CA THR A 398 8.10 5.51 -28.52
C THR A 398 8.61 4.13 -28.08
N TYR A 399 7.71 3.15 -28.07
CA TYR A 399 8.02 1.76 -27.74
C TYR A 399 9.01 1.12 -28.75
N SER A 400 9.97 0.38 -28.21
CA SER A 400 10.73 -0.66 -28.90
C SER A 400 11.16 -1.71 -27.87
N GLU A 401 11.35 -2.96 -28.26
CA GLU A 401 11.81 -4.02 -27.34
C GLU A 401 13.10 -3.63 -26.60
N LEU A 402 14.06 -3.00 -27.30
CA LEU A 402 15.32 -2.59 -26.69
C LEU A 402 15.14 -1.43 -25.69
N SER A 403 14.32 -0.43 -26.00
CA SER A 403 14.06 0.68 -25.06
C SER A 403 13.27 0.20 -23.83
N ASP A 404 12.42 -0.81 -23.99
CA ASP A 404 11.65 -1.44 -22.90
C ASP A 404 12.56 -2.17 -21.91
N LEU A 405 13.44 -3.04 -22.42
CA LEU A 405 14.43 -3.76 -21.60
C LEU A 405 15.45 -2.79 -20.95
N GLN A 406 15.76 -1.67 -21.62
CA GLN A 406 16.56 -0.57 -21.05
C GLN A 406 15.83 0.16 -19.92
N ALA A 407 14.53 0.44 -20.06
CA ALA A 407 13.75 1.10 -19.01
C ALA A 407 13.68 0.24 -17.74
N ARG A 408 13.39 -1.05 -17.87
CA ARG A 408 13.35 -2.02 -16.74
C ARG A 408 14.67 -2.07 -15.97
N THR A 409 15.78 -2.24 -16.69
CA THR A 409 17.12 -2.27 -16.07
C THR A 409 17.52 -0.93 -15.47
N LYS A 410 17.13 0.19 -16.10
CA LYS A 410 17.35 1.54 -15.57
C LYS A 410 16.65 1.75 -14.23
N ILE A 411 15.38 1.36 -14.09
CA ILE A 411 14.63 1.45 -12.82
C ILE A 411 15.42 0.80 -11.67
N ALA A 412 15.86 -0.45 -11.85
CA ALA A 412 16.59 -1.17 -10.81
C ALA A 412 17.99 -0.60 -10.53
N ASN A 413 18.70 -0.18 -11.58
CA ASN A 413 20.05 0.36 -11.48
C ASN A 413 20.10 1.75 -10.84
N ASP A 414 19.11 2.61 -11.14
CA ASP A 414 18.99 3.96 -10.56
C ASP A 414 18.61 3.88 -9.07
N LEU A 415 17.66 2.99 -8.73
CA LEU A 415 17.26 2.70 -7.35
C LEU A 415 18.36 2.04 -6.52
N LYS A 416 19.42 1.50 -7.15
CA LYS A 416 20.45 0.66 -6.52
C LYS A 416 19.82 -0.50 -5.74
N ALA A 417 18.83 -1.17 -6.34
CA ALA A 417 18.10 -2.26 -5.71
C ALA A 417 19.04 -3.38 -5.22
N ASP A 418 18.65 -4.08 -4.15
CA ASP A 418 19.37 -5.23 -3.61
C ASP A 418 19.13 -6.51 -4.42
N LEU A 419 17.95 -6.65 -5.03
CA LEU A 419 17.55 -7.82 -5.83
C LEU A 419 16.73 -7.40 -7.05
N TYR A 420 16.86 -8.15 -8.15
CA TYR A 420 16.03 -8.02 -9.35
C TYR A 420 15.42 -9.38 -9.72
N ILE A 421 14.09 -9.42 -9.89
CA ILE A 421 13.35 -10.65 -10.17
C ILE A 421 12.43 -10.40 -11.37
N SER A 422 12.85 -10.84 -12.55
CA SER A 422 12.02 -10.84 -13.76
C SER A 422 11.15 -12.09 -13.82
N LEU A 423 9.91 -11.93 -14.27
CA LEU A 423 8.88 -12.97 -14.30
C LEU A 423 8.40 -13.17 -15.74
N HIS A 424 8.49 -14.40 -16.22
CA HIS A 424 8.21 -14.79 -17.62
C HIS A 424 7.54 -16.17 -17.71
N ASN A 425 7.11 -16.52 -18.92
CA ASN A 425 6.64 -17.85 -19.27
C ASN A 425 7.39 -18.45 -20.46
N ASP A 426 7.97 -19.63 -20.24
CA ASP A 426 8.69 -20.40 -21.24
C ASP A 426 7.72 -20.73 -22.41
N SER A 427 8.23 -20.79 -23.63
CA SER A 427 7.42 -21.11 -24.82
C SER A 427 8.25 -21.86 -25.86
N PHE A 428 7.70 -22.95 -26.39
CA PHE A 428 8.44 -23.81 -27.31
C PHE A 428 7.52 -24.52 -28.32
N SER A 429 8.06 -24.84 -29.49
CA SER A 429 7.31 -25.43 -30.60
C SER A 429 6.82 -26.86 -30.35
N ASN A 430 7.39 -27.56 -29.36
CA ASN A 430 6.83 -28.80 -28.84
C ASN A 430 5.91 -28.48 -27.64
N PRO A 431 4.57 -28.66 -27.74
CA PRO A 431 3.63 -28.34 -26.67
C PRO A 431 3.77 -29.25 -25.44
N GLU A 432 4.45 -30.40 -25.55
CA GLU A 432 4.74 -31.29 -24.40
C GLU A 432 5.89 -30.77 -23.51
N ALA A 433 6.60 -29.72 -23.95
CA ALA A 433 7.59 -29.05 -23.10
C ALA A 433 6.90 -28.49 -21.85
N SER A 434 7.53 -28.69 -20.69
CA SER A 434 6.93 -28.47 -19.38
C SER A 434 8.00 -28.20 -18.31
N GLY A 435 7.56 -27.62 -17.21
CA GLY A 435 8.37 -27.32 -16.03
C GLY A 435 8.89 -25.88 -15.92
N THR A 436 9.38 -25.53 -14.73
CA THR A 436 9.90 -24.19 -14.40
C THR A 436 11.43 -24.14 -14.48
N THR A 437 11.97 -23.02 -14.99
CA THR A 437 13.41 -22.72 -15.04
C THR A 437 13.69 -21.38 -14.36
N THR A 438 14.74 -21.27 -13.56
CA THR A 438 15.24 -19.96 -13.06
C THR A 438 16.60 -19.64 -13.67
N TYR A 439 16.66 -18.57 -14.45
CA TYR A 439 17.88 -18.12 -15.12
C TYR A 439 18.64 -17.09 -14.31
N TYR A 440 19.97 -17.21 -14.35
CA TYR A 440 20.93 -16.18 -13.98
C TYR A 440 21.81 -15.89 -15.20
N SER A 441 22.70 -14.89 -15.13
CA SER A 441 23.65 -14.62 -16.21
C SER A 441 25.10 -14.64 -15.73
N SER A 442 25.96 -15.38 -16.42
CA SER A 442 27.42 -15.32 -16.26
C SER A 442 28.02 -14.00 -16.76
N ALA A 443 27.28 -13.24 -17.56
CA ALA A 443 27.65 -11.89 -17.99
C ALA A 443 27.23 -10.78 -16.99
N SER A 444 26.56 -11.13 -15.89
CA SER A 444 26.23 -10.20 -14.79
C SER A 444 27.50 -9.84 -14.01
N PRO A 445 27.66 -8.60 -13.50
CA PRO A 445 28.79 -8.25 -12.64
C PRO A 445 28.78 -8.98 -11.28
N VAL A 446 27.67 -9.64 -10.91
CA VAL A 446 27.46 -10.34 -9.63
C VAL A 446 26.96 -11.78 -9.83
N THR A 447 27.51 -12.47 -10.84
CA THR A 447 27.13 -13.85 -11.25
C THR A 447 26.93 -14.83 -10.10
N THR A 448 27.85 -14.90 -9.13
CA THR A 448 27.76 -15.87 -8.02
C THR A 448 26.53 -15.61 -7.15
N GLN A 449 26.24 -14.35 -6.85
CA GLN A 449 25.08 -13.95 -6.08
C GLN A 449 23.78 -14.18 -6.87
N SER A 450 23.75 -13.82 -8.15
CA SER A 450 22.62 -14.08 -9.06
C SER A 450 22.33 -15.59 -9.17
N LYS A 451 23.36 -16.44 -9.25
CA LYS A 451 23.21 -17.89 -9.26
C LYS A 451 22.66 -18.40 -7.92
N ASN A 452 23.19 -17.94 -6.79
CA ASN A 452 22.68 -18.37 -5.47
C ASN A 452 21.21 -17.96 -5.26
N LEU A 453 20.80 -16.80 -5.78
CA LEU A 453 19.41 -16.35 -5.80
C LEU A 453 18.55 -17.27 -6.68
N ALA A 454 19.03 -17.60 -7.89
CA ALA A 454 18.37 -18.53 -8.79
C ALA A 454 18.21 -19.94 -8.19
N ASP A 455 19.27 -20.48 -7.56
CA ASP A 455 19.25 -21.79 -6.91
C ASP A 455 18.23 -21.81 -5.77
N SER A 456 18.16 -20.73 -4.98
CA SER A 456 17.22 -20.58 -3.88
C SER A 456 15.78 -20.51 -4.38
N ILE A 457 15.48 -19.64 -5.36
CA ILE A 457 14.15 -19.51 -5.98
C ILE A 457 13.71 -20.79 -6.66
N GLN A 458 14.52 -21.39 -7.54
CA GLN A 458 14.19 -22.65 -8.20
C GLN A 458 13.85 -23.76 -7.17
N SER A 459 14.61 -23.85 -6.08
CA SER A 459 14.45 -24.91 -5.09
C SER A 459 13.20 -24.78 -4.22
N GLU A 460 12.70 -23.56 -3.98
CA GLU A 460 11.46 -23.35 -3.23
C GLU A 460 10.23 -23.26 -4.13
N LEU A 461 10.36 -22.67 -5.33
CA LEU A 461 9.29 -22.57 -6.32
C LEU A 461 8.73 -23.95 -6.69
N VAL A 462 9.61 -24.89 -7.10
CA VAL A 462 9.23 -26.26 -7.48
C VAL A 462 8.43 -26.98 -6.39
N LYS A 463 8.76 -26.77 -5.11
CA LYS A 463 8.03 -27.38 -3.98
C LYS A 463 6.60 -26.86 -3.82
N VAL A 464 6.35 -25.62 -4.24
CA VAL A 464 5.06 -24.94 -4.05
C VAL A 464 4.15 -25.11 -5.27
N ILE A 465 4.68 -24.94 -6.50
CA ILE A 465 3.87 -25.06 -7.73
C ILE A 465 3.76 -26.50 -8.26
N SER A 466 4.61 -27.43 -7.80
CA SER A 466 4.60 -28.85 -8.19
C SER A 466 4.81 -29.14 -9.69
N LEU A 467 5.28 -28.16 -10.48
CA LEU A 467 5.74 -28.38 -11.86
C LEU A 467 7.13 -29.05 -11.90
N PRO A 468 7.48 -29.76 -12.99
CA PRO A 468 8.82 -30.33 -13.17
C PRO A 468 9.93 -29.27 -13.03
N SER A 469 11.00 -29.59 -12.30
CA SER A 469 12.17 -28.72 -12.23
C SER A 469 13.03 -28.86 -13.47
N ARG A 470 13.30 -27.75 -14.17
CA ARG A 470 14.28 -27.68 -15.26
C ARG A 470 15.65 -27.17 -14.79
N GLY A 471 15.80 -27.02 -13.47
CA GLY A 471 17.00 -26.50 -12.81
C GLY A 471 17.23 -25.01 -13.02
N THR A 472 18.38 -24.55 -12.52
CA THR A 472 18.89 -23.21 -12.81
C THR A 472 19.78 -23.21 -14.05
N LYS A 473 19.73 -22.16 -14.87
CA LYS A 473 20.50 -22.09 -16.11
C LYS A 473 21.17 -20.73 -16.28
N ASP A 474 22.30 -20.72 -16.99
CA ASP A 474 22.95 -19.50 -17.44
C ASP A 474 22.33 -19.06 -18.76
N ALA A 475 21.85 -17.81 -18.83
CA ALA A 475 21.42 -17.15 -20.04
C ALA A 475 21.77 -15.66 -20.01
N ALA A 476 22.13 -15.10 -21.16
CA ALA A 476 22.48 -13.68 -21.30
C ALA A 476 21.27 -12.77 -21.58
N PHE A 477 20.10 -13.08 -21.00
CA PHE A 477 18.89 -12.26 -21.16
C PHE A 477 19.15 -10.81 -20.72
N TYR A 478 18.61 -9.85 -21.48
CA TYR A 478 19.01 -8.44 -21.36
C TYR A 478 18.86 -7.90 -19.94
N VAL A 479 17.74 -8.20 -19.28
CA VAL A 479 17.43 -7.62 -17.97
C VAL A 479 18.38 -8.10 -16.88
N ILE A 480 18.65 -9.41 -16.77
CA ILE A 480 19.55 -9.99 -15.76
C ILE A 480 21.05 -9.80 -16.06
N LYS A 481 21.40 -9.50 -17.31
CA LYS A 481 22.77 -9.17 -17.73
C LYS A 481 23.12 -7.71 -17.42
N ASN A 482 22.19 -6.77 -17.64
CA ASN A 482 22.46 -5.33 -17.57
C ASN A 482 22.04 -4.69 -16.22
N THR A 483 21.51 -5.46 -15.28
CA THR A 483 21.35 -5.10 -13.87
C THR A 483 22.64 -5.26 -13.07
N LYS A 484 22.85 -4.37 -12.08
CA LYS A 484 24.07 -4.30 -11.25
C LYS A 484 23.99 -5.07 -9.92
N MET A 485 22.81 -5.58 -9.58
CA MET A 485 22.51 -6.34 -8.37
C MET A 485 22.19 -7.80 -8.70
N PRO A 486 22.15 -8.72 -7.71
CA PRO A 486 21.77 -10.11 -7.91
C PRO A 486 20.41 -10.19 -8.62
N ALA A 487 20.40 -10.83 -9.79
CA ALA A 487 19.31 -10.74 -10.75
C ALA A 487 18.94 -12.11 -11.34
N VAL A 488 17.64 -12.39 -11.40
CA VAL A 488 17.10 -13.63 -11.97
C VAL A 488 15.94 -13.37 -12.93
N LEU A 489 15.75 -14.30 -13.85
CA LEU A 489 14.56 -14.39 -14.71
C LEU A 489 13.91 -15.75 -14.45
N VAL A 490 12.67 -15.74 -13.97
CA VAL A 490 11.92 -16.93 -13.57
C VAL A 490 10.94 -17.27 -14.68
N GLU A 491 11.18 -18.38 -15.38
CA GLU A 491 10.19 -19.01 -16.24
C GLU A 491 9.27 -19.86 -15.38
N ILE A 492 8.07 -19.35 -15.11
CA ILE A 492 7.14 -19.94 -14.13
C ILE A 492 6.59 -21.29 -14.62
N GLY A 493 6.44 -21.44 -15.94
CA GLY A 493 5.95 -22.63 -16.64
C GLY A 493 5.74 -22.33 -18.13
N PHE A 494 5.48 -23.36 -18.93
CA PHE A 494 5.34 -23.28 -20.39
C PHE A 494 3.94 -22.79 -20.80
N ILE A 495 3.82 -21.57 -21.30
CA ILE A 495 2.52 -21.08 -21.79
C ILE A 495 2.10 -21.76 -23.11
N SER A 496 3.06 -22.34 -23.84
CA SER A 496 2.80 -23.18 -25.02
C SER A 496 2.26 -24.58 -24.68
N ASN A 497 2.29 -25.00 -23.40
CA ASN A 497 1.77 -26.28 -22.95
C ASN A 497 0.29 -26.12 -22.52
N PRO A 498 -0.68 -26.80 -23.15
CA PRO A 498 -2.10 -26.57 -22.85
C PRO A 498 -2.54 -26.87 -21.40
N THR A 499 -1.79 -27.71 -20.69
CA THR A 499 -2.02 -28.00 -19.26
C THR A 499 -1.41 -26.91 -18.39
N GLU A 500 -0.15 -26.54 -18.60
CA GLU A 500 0.49 -25.46 -17.83
C GLU A 500 -0.14 -24.10 -18.13
N GLU A 501 -0.56 -23.79 -19.36
CA GLU A 501 -1.35 -22.60 -19.70
C GLU A 501 -2.62 -22.48 -18.84
N THR A 502 -3.30 -23.61 -18.58
CA THR A 502 -4.50 -23.63 -17.73
C THR A 502 -4.18 -23.33 -16.27
N LEU A 503 -2.99 -23.72 -15.80
CA LEU A 503 -2.48 -23.38 -14.47
C LEU A 503 -2.05 -21.91 -14.41
N LEU A 504 -1.32 -21.42 -15.41
CA LEU A 504 -0.88 -20.03 -15.52
C LEU A 504 -2.05 -19.03 -15.63
N GLY A 505 -3.22 -19.46 -16.11
CA GLY A 505 -4.46 -18.69 -16.06
C GLY A 505 -5.22 -18.73 -14.72
N SER A 506 -4.74 -19.47 -13.71
CA SER A 506 -5.44 -19.71 -12.44
C SER A 506 -4.89 -18.87 -11.28
N PRO A 507 -5.71 -18.06 -10.58
CA PRO A 507 -5.27 -17.27 -9.43
C PRO A 507 -4.61 -18.09 -8.31
N ASP A 508 -5.11 -19.29 -8.01
CA ASP A 508 -4.52 -20.19 -6.99
C ASP A 508 -3.10 -20.63 -7.36
N PHE A 509 -2.82 -20.84 -8.65
CA PHE A 509 -1.48 -21.19 -9.11
C PHE A 509 -0.56 -19.96 -9.15
N GLN A 510 -1.08 -18.78 -9.54
CA GLN A 510 -0.34 -17.52 -9.55
C GLN A 510 0.14 -17.15 -8.14
N GLN A 511 -0.74 -17.23 -7.14
CA GLN A 511 -0.40 -17.05 -5.72
C GLN A 511 0.63 -18.06 -5.22
N LYS A 512 0.54 -19.32 -5.66
CA LYS A 512 1.54 -20.37 -5.36
C LYS A 512 2.90 -20.07 -6.00
N ALA A 513 2.94 -19.57 -7.23
CA ALA A 513 4.19 -19.15 -7.88
C ALA A 513 4.85 -18.00 -7.12
N ALA A 514 4.08 -16.96 -6.78
CA ALA A 514 4.53 -15.85 -5.96
C ALA A 514 5.06 -16.31 -4.59
N LEU A 515 4.34 -17.19 -3.89
CA LEU A 515 4.76 -17.77 -2.61
C LEU A 515 6.06 -18.59 -2.72
N GLY A 516 6.21 -19.35 -3.80
CA GLY A 516 7.43 -20.10 -4.10
C GLY A 516 8.65 -19.21 -4.30
N ILE A 517 8.50 -18.14 -5.08
CA ILE A 517 9.56 -17.15 -5.33
C ILE A 517 9.89 -16.38 -4.05
N TYR A 518 8.89 -15.94 -3.29
CA TYR A 518 9.06 -15.27 -2.00
C TYR A 518 9.87 -16.11 -1.00
N ARG A 519 9.54 -17.41 -0.85
CA ARG A 519 10.32 -18.34 -0.02
C ARG A 519 11.75 -18.51 -0.52
N GLY A 520 11.96 -18.48 -1.84
CA GLY A 520 13.29 -18.44 -2.45
C GLY A 520 14.10 -17.21 -2.06
N VAL A 521 13.47 -16.03 -2.02
CA VAL A 521 14.10 -14.79 -1.57
C VAL A 521 14.45 -14.84 -0.08
N LEU A 522 13.54 -15.31 0.77
CA LEU A 522 13.81 -15.52 2.21
C LEU A 522 15.04 -16.42 2.41
N LYS A 523 15.06 -17.58 1.75
CA LYS A 523 16.16 -18.54 1.80
C LYS A 523 17.48 -17.97 1.30
N TYR A 524 17.47 -17.21 0.21
CA TYR A 524 18.65 -16.51 -0.30
C TYR A 524 19.19 -15.49 0.72
N LYS A 525 18.30 -14.83 1.47
CA LYS A 525 18.65 -13.87 2.54
C LYS A 525 18.99 -14.54 3.88
N GLY A 526 18.85 -15.86 4.00
CA GLY A 526 19.27 -16.64 5.18
C GLY A 526 18.16 -16.99 6.18
N TYR A 527 16.89 -16.97 5.76
CA TYR A 527 15.71 -17.27 6.58
C TYR A 527 15.04 -18.60 6.24
#